data_AF-A0A934VRW8-F1
#
_entry.id   AF-A0A934VRW8-F1
#
_cell.length_a   1.000
_cell.length_b   1.000
_cell.length_c   1.000
_cell.angle_alpha   90.00
_cell.angle_beta   90.00
_cell.angle_gamma   90.00
#
_symmetry.space_group_name_H-M   'P 1'
#
loop_
_entity.id
_entity.type
_entity.pdbx_description
1 polymer ?
#
loop_
_entity_poly.entity_id
_entity_poly.type
_entity_poly.pdbx_seq_one_letter_code
_entity_poly.pdbx_strand_id
1 'polypeptide(L)'
;MADHFTGFVAQGFEGRILSFDEQAAHFFAEIAARRNKKELSENVVDMMIAGIAKSVNASIATRNTKDFVTSGVKLIDPWQTSS
;
A
#
# COMPACT_ATOMS: atom_id res chain seq x y z
N MET A 1 11.35 -0.66 -25.50
CA MET A 1 10.29 0.06 -24.75
C MET A 1 10.32 -0.29 -23.25
N ALA A 2 10.59 -1.54 -22.87
CA ALA A 2 10.85 -1.92 -21.48
C ALA A 2 12.08 -1.22 -20.86
N ASP A 3 13.14 -1.01 -21.65
CA ASP A 3 14.43 -0.49 -21.13
C ASP A 3 14.37 0.94 -20.57
N HIS A 4 13.59 1.84 -21.18
CA HIS A 4 13.46 3.22 -20.70
C HIS A 4 12.68 3.31 -19.39
N PHE A 5 11.63 2.49 -19.22
CA PHE A 5 10.85 2.46 -17.98
C PHE A 5 11.69 1.91 -16.82
N THR A 6 12.40 0.80 -17.04
CA THR A 6 13.30 0.23 -16.04
C THR A 6 14.39 1.21 -15.63
N GLY A 7 15.02 1.91 -16.58
CA GLY A 7 16.03 2.93 -16.29
C GLY A 7 15.47 4.12 -15.48
N PHE A 8 14.30 4.63 -15.85
CA PHE A 8 13.62 5.71 -15.12
C PHE A 8 13.29 5.29 -13.68
N VAL A 9 12.75 4.09 -13.50
CA VAL A 9 12.38 3.56 -12.18
C VAL A 9 13.64 3.34 -11.32
N ALA A 10 14.69 2.75 -11.90
CA ALA A 10 15.94 2.52 -11.20
C ALA A 10 16.58 3.83 -10.70
N GLN A 11 16.66 4.86 -11.53
CA GLN A 11 17.19 6.17 -11.10
C GLN A 11 16.25 6.91 -10.15
N GLY A 12 14.95 6.89 -10.43
CA GLY A 12 13.96 7.69 -9.70
C GLY A 12 13.57 7.11 -8.34
N PHE A 13 13.79 5.81 -8.10
CA PHE A 13 13.30 5.08 -6.93
C PHE A 13 14.31 4.05 -6.38
N GLU A 14 15.60 4.26 -6.61
CA GLU A 14 16.65 3.39 -6.04
C GLU A 14 16.44 3.15 -4.53
N GLY A 15 16.40 1.88 -4.12
CA GLY A 15 16.17 1.48 -2.74
C GLY A 15 14.78 1.78 -2.17
N ARG A 16 13.84 2.31 -2.98
CA ARG A 16 12.50 2.77 -2.54
C ARG A 16 11.35 1.99 -3.18
N ILE A 17 11.65 0.92 -3.91
CA ILE A 17 10.66 -0.03 -4.41
C ILE A 17 10.55 -1.16 -3.39
N LEU A 18 9.48 -1.12 -2.61
CA LEU A 18 9.24 -2.09 -1.54
C LEU A 18 8.52 -3.32 -2.08
N SER A 19 9.02 -4.50 -1.72
CA SER A 19 8.41 -5.78 -2.06
C SER A 19 7.35 -6.16 -1.03
N PHE A 20 6.39 -7.00 -1.43
CA PHE A 20 5.55 -7.71 -0.48
C PHE A 20 6.30 -8.92 0.08
N ASP A 21 7.11 -8.70 1.10
CA ASP A 21 7.91 -9.72 1.77
C ASP A 21 7.14 -10.40 2.92
N GLU A 22 7.80 -11.30 3.65
CA GLU A 22 7.21 -12.04 4.78
C GLU A 22 6.67 -11.09 5.87
N GLN A 23 7.39 -10.02 6.19
CA GLN A 23 6.97 -9.07 7.21
C GLN A 23 5.71 -8.31 6.76
N ALA A 24 5.65 -7.88 5.49
CA ALA A 24 4.47 -7.27 4.90
C ALA A 24 3.28 -8.26 4.86
N ALA A 25 3.54 -9.55 4.59
CA ALA A 25 2.53 -10.60 4.57
C ALA A 25 1.90 -10.84 5.95
N HIS A 26 2.69 -10.78 7.03
CA HIS A 26 2.16 -10.84 8.39
C HIS A 26 1.19 -9.69 8.68
N PHE A 27 1.57 -8.45 8.36
CA PHE A 27 0.68 -7.30 8.54
C PHE A 27 -0.56 -7.35 7.64
N PHE A 28 -0.43 -7.82 6.40
CA PHE A 28 -1.57 -8.10 5.54
C PHE A 28 -2.54 -9.07 6.21
N ALA A 29 -2.06 -10.18 6.76
CA ALA A 29 -2.91 -11.19 7.40
C ALA A 29 -3.67 -10.61 8.61
N GLU A 30 -3.02 -9.79 9.44
CA GLU A 30 -3.67 -9.08 10.56
C GLU A 30 -4.80 -8.15 10.10
N ILE A 31 -4.59 -7.43 9.00
CA ILE A 31 -5.58 -6.50 8.45
C ILE A 31 -6.72 -7.28 7.79
N ALA A 32 -6.39 -8.31 7.01
CA ALA A 32 -7.33 -9.16 6.31
C ALA A 32 -8.25 -9.94 7.28
N ALA A 33 -7.73 -10.38 8.43
CA ALA A 33 -8.50 -11.09 9.44
C ALA A 33 -9.67 -10.27 10.02
N ARG A 34 -9.64 -8.94 9.88
CA ARG A 34 -10.70 -8.02 10.35
C ARG A 34 -11.80 -7.81 9.32
N ARG A 35 -11.65 -8.35 8.10
CA ARG A 35 -12.60 -8.20 7.00
C ARG A 35 -13.41 -9.47 6.79
N ASN A 36 -14.63 -9.31 6.27
CA ASN A 36 -15.35 -10.48 5.77
C ASN A 36 -14.76 -10.95 4.43
N LYS A 37 -15.02 -12.21 4.05
CA LYS A 37 -14.44 -12.82 2.84
C LYS A 37 -14.75 -12.03 1.56
N LYS A 38 -15.94 -11.44 1.45
CA LYS A 38 -16.35 -10.68 0.26
C LYS A 38 -15.55 -9.38 0.16
N GLU A 39 -15.52 -8.59 1.22
CA GLU A 39 -14.73 -7.35 1.32
C GLU A 39 -13.24 -7.57 1.09
N LEU A 40 -12.71 -8.70 1.55
CA LEU A 40 -11.31 -9.06 1.32
C LEU A 40 -11.04 -9.36 -0.16
N SER A 41 -11.93 -10.13 -0.83
CA SER A 41 -11.74 -10.51 -2.23
C SER A 41 -11.75 -9.31 -3.18
N GLU A 42 -12.53 -8.28 -2.87
CA GLU A 42 -12.60 -7.06 -3.67
C GLU A 42 -11.38 -6.15 -3.49
N ASN A 43 -10.63 -6.29 -2.38
CA ASN A 43 -9.61 -5.32 -1.95
C ASN A 43 -8.25 -5.95 -1.59
N VAL A 44 -7.95 -7.15 -2.09
CA VAL A 44 -6.74 -7.89 -1.67
C VAL A 44 -5.44 -7.12 -1.94
N VAL A 45 -5.34 -6.45 -3.09
CA VAL A 45 -4.14 -5.68 -3.48
C VAL A 45 -3.96 -4.45 -2.57
N ASP A 46 -5.04 -3.74 -2.25
CA ASP A 46 -5.01 -2.62 -1.31
C ASP A 46 -4.54 -3.08 0.08
N MET A 47 -4.92 -4.29 0.50
CA MET A 47 -4.43 -4.86 1.76
C MET A 47 -2.96 -5.25 1.69
N MET A 48 -2.45 -5.71 0.55
CA MET A 48 -1.01 -5.94 0.38
C MET A 48 -0.24 -4.63 0.48
N ILE A 49 -0.72 -3.56 -0.17
CA ILE A 49 -0.13 -2.21 -0.05
C ILE A 49 -0.14 -1.73 1.41
N ALA A 50 -1.24 -1.95 2.13
CA ALA A 50 -1.34 -1.63 3.55
C ALA A 50 -0.36 -2.44 4.42
N GLY A 51 -0.18 -3.72 4.11
CA GLY A 51 0.81 -4.59 4.76
C GLY A 51 2.25 -4.08 4.56
N ILE A 52 2.60 -3.69 3.33
CA ILE A 52 3.90 -3.09 3.01
C ILE A 52 4.09 -1.77 3.78
N ALA A 53 3.11 -0.86 3.72
CA ALA A 53 3.24 0.43 4.39
C ALA A 53 3.41 0.27 5.91
N LYS A 54 2.70 -0.69 6.51
CA LYS A 54 2.80 -0.98 7.94
C LYS A 54 4.14 -1.61 8.32
N SER A 55 4.72 -2.47 7.47
CA SER A 55 6.01 -3.12 7.76
C SER A 55 7.18 -2.14 7.85
N VAL A 56 7.11 -1.01 7.14
CA VAL A 56 8.13 0.04 7.15
C VAL A 56 7.70 1.31 7.88
N ASN A 57 6.57 1.28 8.61
CA ASN A 57 5.99 2.44 9.31
C ASN A 57 5.78 3.68 8.41
N ALA A 58 5.36 3.46 7.17
CA ALA A 58 5.07 4.50 6.18
C ALA A 58 3.59 4.94 6.18
N SER A 59 3.32 6.08 5.55
CA SER A 59 1.95 6.53 5.23
C SER A 59 1.58 6.17 3.79
N ILE A 60 0.28 6.01 3.52
CA ILE A 60 -0.24 5.78 2.17
C ILE A 60 -0.81 7.08 1.62
N ALA A 61 -0.26 7.53 0.49
CA ALA A 61 -0.84 8.59 -0.31
C ALA A 61 -1.88 8.00 -1.28
N THR A 62 -3.17 8.25 -1.06
CA THR A 62 -4.24 7.72 -1.91
C THR A 62 -5.50 8.57 -1.86
N ARG A 63 -6.19 8.69 -3.01
CA ARG A 63 -7.57 9.18 -3.05
C ARG A 63 -8.58 8.13 -2.57
N ASN A 64 -8.21 6.85 -2.59
CA ASN A 64 -9.09 5.73 -2.25
C ASN A 64 -9.10 5.46 -0.74
N THR A 65 -9.24 6.51 0.08
CA THR A 65 -9.06 6.40 1.54
C THR A 65 -10.00 5.38 2.18
N LYS A 66 -11.24 5.27 1.67
CA LYS A 66 -12.29 4.34 2.14
C LYS A 66 -11.83 2.88 2.24
N ASP A 67 -10.97 2.43 1.32
CA ASP A 67 -10.57 1.01 1.27
C ASP A 67 -9.36 0.74 2.19
N PHE A 68 -8.78 1.79 2.78
CA PHE A 68 -7.66 1.72 3.71
C PHE A 68 -8.00 2.12 5.15
N VAL A 69 -9.17 2.70 5.43
CA VAL A 69 -9.51 3.24 6.77
C VAL A 69 -9.36 2.21 7.90
N THR A 70 -9.64 0.92 7.61
CA THR A 70 -9.56 -0.16 8.59
C THR A 70 -8.15 -0.79 8.72
N SER A 71 -7.19 -0.36 7.91
CA SER A 71 -5.82 -0.90 7.92
C SER A 71 -4.99 -0.44 9.13
N GLY A 72 -5.34 0.70 9.73
CA GLY A 72 -4.53 1.35 10.76
C GLY A 72 -3.27 2.05 10.24
N VAL A 73 -3.10 2.15 8.92
CA VAL A 73 -2.03 2.92 8.29
C VAL A 73 -2.43 4.38 8.19
N LYS A 74 -1.50 5.32 8.42
CA LYS A 74 -1.75 6.75 8.23
C LYS A 74 -2.02 7.04 6.75
N LEU A 75 -3.15 7.68 6.47
CA LEU A 75 -3.57 8.03 5.11
C LEU A 75 -3.34 9.51 4.84
N ILE A 76 -2.89 9.81 3.63
CA ILE A 76 -2.76 11.15 3.08
C ILE A 76 -3.56 11.14 1.78
N ASP A 77 -4.59 11.97 1.68
CA ASP A 77 -5.30 12.17 0.42
C ASP A 77 -4.73 13.41 -0.27
N PRO A 78 -3.88 13.26 -1.30
CA PRO A 78 -3.23 14.40 -1.93
C PRO A 78 -4.17 15.23 -2.80
N TRP A 79 -5.42 14.80 -2.99
CA TRP A 79 -6.47 15.59 -3.63
C TRP A 79 -7.25 16.46 -2.66
N GLN A 80 -7.09 16.26 -1.35
CA GLN A 80 -7.63 17.20 -0.37
C GLN A 80 -6.74 18.45 -0.38
N THR A 81 -7.26 19.54 -0.93
CA THR A 81 -6.62 20.85 -0.85
C THR A 81 -6.53 21.28 0.60
N SER A 82 -5.31 21.59 1.06
CA SER A 82 -5.14 22.36 2.28
C SER A 82 -5.70 23.76 2.01
N SER A 83 -6.85 24.08 2.60
CA SER A 83 -7.37 25.44 2.65
C SER A 83 -6.52 26.31 3.57
#